data_AF-A0A2I0QP38-F1
#
_entry.id   AF-A0A2I0QP38-F1
#
_cell.length_a   1.000
_cell.length_b   1.000
_cell.length_c   1.000
_cell.angle_alpha   90.00
_cell.angle_beta   90.00
_cell.angle_gamma   90.00
#
_symmetry.space_group_name_H-M   'P 1'
#
loop_
_entity.id
_entity.type
_entity.pdbx_description
1 polymer ?
#
loop_
_entity_poly.entity_id
_entity_poly.type
_entity_poly.pdbx_seq_one_letter_code
_entity_poly.pdbx_strand_id
1 'polypeptide(L)' 'MEISIIGASGYTGIELMRILANHKKVDLVKPYSRTYAGKKADVVNLTLSD' A
#
# COMPACT_ATOMS: atom_id res chain seq x y z
N MET A 1 -10.36 7.00 8.99
CA MET A 1 -9.17 6.59 9.76
C MET A 1 -7.92 6.71 8.88
N GLU A 2 -6.87 7.39 9.37
CA GLU A 2 -5.57 7.45 8.69
C GLU A 2 -4.65 6.31 9.14
N ILE A 3 -3.98 5.64 8.20
CA ILE A 3 -3.10 4.50 8.47
C ILE A 3 -1.71 4.76 7.93
N SER A 4 -0.68 4.44 8.71
CA SER A 4 0.72 4.44 8.26
C SER A 4 1.26 3.01 8.21
N ILE A 5 1.93 2.65 7.11
CA ILE A 5 2.50 1.31 6.91
C ILE A 5 4.01 1.43 6.81
N ILE A 6 4.72 0.89 7.79
CA ILE A 6 6.19 0.81 7.77
C ILE A 6 6.59 -0.49 7.07
N GLY A 7 7.48 -0.40 6.09
CA GLY A 7 7.85 -1.55 5.26
C GLY A 7 6.84 -1.82 4.14
N ALA A 8 6.14 -0.78 3.67
CA ALA A 8 5.07 -0.88 2.67
C ALA A 8 5.52 -1.53 1.34
N SER A 9 6.81 -1.50 1.03
CA SER A 9 7.38 -2.10 -0.19
C SER A 9 7.61 -3.62 -0.11
N GLY A 10 7.42 -4.25 1.06
CA GLY A 10 7.45 -5.71 1.18
C GLY A 10 6.12 -6.33 0.76
N TYR A 11 6.11 -7.62 0.42
CA TYR A 11 4.91 -8.33 -0.05
C TYR A 11 3.70 -8.16 0.89
N THR A 12 3.91 -8.30 2.20
CA THR A 12 2.86 -8.10 3.20
C THR A 12 2.36 -6.65 3.23
N GLY A 13 3.26 -5.68 3.07
CA GLY A 13 2.91 -4.26 3.00
C GLY A 13 2.05 -3.93 1.78
N ILE A 14 2.38 -4.54 0.64
CA ILE A 14 1.61 -4.39 -0.60
C ILE A 14 0.21 -5.01 -0.46
N GLU A 15 0.10 -6.23 0.06
CA GLU A 15 -1.21 -6.87 0.28
C GLU A 15 -2.06 -6.14 1.31
N LEU A 16 -1.44 -5.61 2.36
CA LEU A 16 -2.13 -4.77 3.32
C LEU A 16 -2.66 -3.49 2.65
N MET A 17 -1.87 -2.84 1.78
CA MET A 17 -2.34 -1.70 0.99
C MET A 17 -3.50 -2.09 0.06
N ARG A 18 -3.45 -3.25 -0.60
CA ARG A 18 -4.53 -3.76 -1.47
C ARG A 18 -5.86 -3.93 -0.71
N ILE A 19 -5.80 -4.49 0.49
CA ILE A 19 -6.98 -4.66 1.36
C ILE A 19 -7.50 -3.29 1.83
N LEU A 20 -6.61 -2.43 2.33
CA LEU A 20 -6.99 -1.12 2.89
C LEU A 20 -7.53 -0.16 1.82
N ALA A 21 -7.09 -0.27 0.57
CA ALA A 21 -7.57 0.54 -0.55
C ALA A 21 -9.09 0.42 -0.77
N ASN A 22 -9.71 -0.69 -0.35
CA ASN A 22 -11.16 -0.93 -0.48
C ASN A 22 -11.91 -0.87 0.87
N HIS A 23 -11.23 -0.51 1.97
CA HIS A 23 -11.82 -0.58 3.29
C HIS A 23 -12.60 0.69 3.65
N LYS A 24 -13.92 0.58 3.81
CA LYS A 24 -14.88 1.71 3.99
C LYS A 24 -14.58 2.70 5.13
N LYS A 25 -13.74 2.34 6.10
CA LYS A 25 -13.38 3.20 7.24
C LYS A 25 -12.01 3.86 7.12
N VAL A 26 -11.27 3.56 6.05
CA VAL A 26 -9.93 4.11 5.81
C VAL A 26 -10.07 5.30 4.88
N ASP A 27 -9.55 6.45 5.33
CA ASP A 27 -9.62 7.68 4.55
C ASP A 27 -8.31 7.89 3.77
N LEU A 28 -7.19 7.45 4.35
CA LEU A 28 -5.85 7.67 3.80
C LEU A 28 -4.87 6.60 4.29
N VAL A 29 -4.00 6.15 3.38
CA VAL A 29 -2.87 5.24 3.67
C VAL A 29 -1.56 5.93 3.31
N LYS A 30 -0.63 5.99 4.27
CA LYS A 30 0.71 6.57 4.12
C LYS A 30 1.76 5.44 4.13
N PRO A 31 2.30 5.04 2.96
CA PRO A 31 3.34 4.02 2.89
C PRO A 31 4.72 4.59 3.18
N TYR A 32 5.50 3.88 3.99
CA TYR A 32 6.89 4.20 4.31
C TYR A 32 7.81 3.04 3.94
N SER A 33 8.93 3.36 3.29
CA SER A 33 9.99 2.41 2.95
C SER A 33 11.35 3.09 3.05
N ARG A 34 12.36 2.36 3.53
CA ARG A 34 13.75 2.82 3.54
C ARG A 34 14.34 2.83 2.13
N THR A 35 14.07 1.78 1.36
CA THR A 35 14.65 1.57 0.02
C THR A 35 14.00 2.44 -1.05
N TYR A 36 12.72 2.78 -0.87
CA TYR A 36 11.91 3.52 -1.86
C TYR A 36 11.47 4.91 -1.36
N ALA A 37 12.15 5.48 -0.37
CA ALA A 37 11.85 6.82 0.12
C ALA A 37 11.86 7.86 -1.02
N GLY A 38 10.88 8.75 -1.03
CA GLY A 38 10.74 9.82 -2.05
C GLY A 38 10.16 9.36 -3.39
N LYS A 39 9.94 8.06 -3.60
CA LYS A 39 9.24 7.55 -4.78
C LYS A 39 7.73 7.50 -4.52
N LYS A 40 6.93 7.74 -5.56
CA LYS A 40 5.49 7.47 -5.48
C LYS A 40 5.26 5.97 -5.28
N ALA A 41 4.39 5.65 -4.33
CA ALA A 41 3.88 4.30 -4.16
C ALA A 41 2.64 4.16 -5.03
N ASP A 42 2.75 3.36 -6.09
CA ASP A 42 1.60 2.97 -6.91
C ASP A 42 1.33 1.48 -6.67
N VAL A 43 0.10 1.17 -6.26
CA VAL A 43 -0.40 -0.20 -6.27
C VAL A 43 -0.80 -0.45 -7.72
N VAL A 44 0.10 -1.05 -8.49
CA VAL A 44 -0.24 -1.53 -9.84
C VAL A 44 -1.39 -2.51 -9.66
N ASN A 45 -2.51 -2.27 -10.35
CA ASN A 45 -3.59 -3.23 -10.43
C ASN A 45 -3.08 -4.41 -11.27
N LEU A 46 -2.37 -5.32 -10.62
CA LEU A 46 -2.06 -6.64 -11.16
C LEU A 46 -3.40 -7.36 -11.29
N THR A 47 -4.11 -7.06 -12.38
CA THR A 47 -5.01 -8.06 -12.94
C THR A 47 -4.10 -9.21 -13.28
N LEU A 48 -4.12 -10.26 -12.45
CA LEU A 48 -3.60 -11.55 -12.85
C LEU A 48 -4.49 -11.95 -14.04
N SER A 49 -4.06 -11.61 -15.25
CA SER A 49 -4.55 -12.28 -16.45
C SER A 49 -4.03 -13.72 -16.33
N ASP A 50 -4.94 -14.58 -15.88
CA ASP A 50 -4.94 -16.05 -15.82
C ASP A 50 -3.58 -16.77 -15.68
#